data_AF-A0A845JYH1-F1
#
_entry.id   AF-A0A845JYH1-F1
#
_cell.length_a   1.000
_cell.length_b   1.000
_cell.length_c   1.000
_cell.angle_alpha   90.00
_cell.angle_beta   90.00
_cell.angle_gamma   90.00
#
_symmetry.space_group_name_H-M   'P 1'
#
loop_
_entity.id
_entity.type
_entity.pdbx_description
1 polymer ?
#
loop_
_entity_poly.entity_id
_entity_poly.type
_entity_poly.pdbx_seq_one_letter_code
_entity_poly.pdbx_strand_id
1 'polypeptide(L)' 'MEVRFDNPAASSLNLMIIIHANGKCAERYEENQREIQTALVQICNENKLTIPFSQLSINMDGNLSTQTKSA' A
#
# COMPACT_ATOMS: atom_id res chain seq x y z
N MET A 1 -17.02 -6.82 -10.92
CA MET A 1 -15.93 -6.44 -9.99
C MET A 1 -16.51 -6.48 -8.60
N GLU A 2 -15.78 -7.04 -7.64
CA GLU A 2 -16.19 -7.14 -6.26
C GLU A 2 -15.09 -6.60 -5.35
N VAL A 3 -15.47 -5.91 -4.28
CA VAL A 3 -14.55 -5.45 -3.23
C VAL A 3 -14.98 -6.11 -1.93
N ARG A 4 -14.04 -6.80 -1.29
CA ARG A 4 -14.29 -7.55 -0.05
C ARG A 4 -13.29 -7.11 1.01
N PHE A 5 -13.70 -7.19 2.27
CA PHE A 5 -12.75 -7.20 3.36
C PHE A 5 -11.93 -8.49 3.31
N ASP A 6 -10.61 -8.38 3.43
CA ASP A 6 -9.71 -9.53 3.47
C ASP A 6 -9.36 -9.87 4.92
N ASN A 7 -8.51 -9.04 5.53
CA ASN A 7 -8.06 -9.20 6.91
C ASN A 7 -7.62 -7.85 7.51
N PRO A 8 -7.55 -7.73 8.84
CA PRO A 8 -6.84 -6.62 9.46
C PRO A 8 -5.33 -6.91 9.43
N ALA A 9 -4.50 -5.91 9.17
CA ALA A 9 -3.05 -5.98 9.37
C ALA A 9 -2.62 -5.10 10.55
N ALA A 10 -1.34 -5.15 10.91
CA ALA A 10 -0.81 -4.45 12.08
C ALA A 10 -1.11 -2.94 12.12
N SER A 11 -1.17 -2.29 10.94
CA SER A 11 -1.44 -0.86 10.80
C SER A 11 -2.32 -0.53 9.59
N SER A 12 -3.09 -1.50 9.10
CA SER A 12 -3.93 -1.33 7.90
C SER A 12 -5.20 -2.18 7.93
N LEU A 13 -6.20 -1.75 7.17
CA LEU A 13 -7.35 -2.56 6.81
C LEU A 13 -7.15 -3.06 5.38
N ASN A 14 -6.96 -4.36 5.19
CA ASN A 14 -6.73 -4.91 3.85
C ASN A 14 -8.07 -5.16 3.15
N LEU A 15 -8.15 -4.70 1.91
CA LEU A 15 -9.27 -4.92 1.01
C LEU A 15 -8.81 -5.81 -0.13
N MET A 16 -9.61 -6.82 -0.47
CA MET A 16 -9.41 -7.65 -1.65
C MET A 16 -10.32 -7.17 -2.78
N ILE A 17 -9.73 -6.94 -3.95
CA ILE A 17 -10.43 -6.47 -5.14
C ILE A 17 -10.40 -7.60 -6.17
N ILE A 18 -11.55 -8.15 -6.49
CA ILE A 18 -11.70 -9.27 -7.43
C ILE A 18 -12.24 -8.74 -8.76
N ILE A 19 -11.46 -8.94 -9.82
CA ILE A 19 -11.80 -8.51 -11.18
C ILE A 19 -11.81 -9.75 -12.07
N HIS A 20 -12.96 -9.99 -12.72
CA HIS A 20 -13.11 -11.07 -13.69
C HIS A 20 -12.82 -10.51 -15.07
N ALA A 21 -11.75 -11.00 -15.70
CA ALA A 21 -11.38 -10.64 -17.06
C ALA A 21 -11.65 -11.81 -18.02
N ASN A 22 -11.97 -11.50 -19.27
CA ASN A 22 -12.09 -12.51 -20.32
C ASN A 22 -10.68 -13.02 -20.70
N GLY A 23 -10.54 -14.31 -21.01
CA GLY A 23 -9.27 -14.90 -21.49
C GLY A 23 -8.68 -14.22 -22.73
N LYS A 24 -9.48 -13.50 -23.52
CA LYS A 24 -8.99 -12.64 -24.61
C LYS A 24 -8.04 -11.53 -24.16
N CYS A 25 -8.04 -11.19 -22.87
CA CYS A 25 -7.19 -10.16 -22.29
C CYS A 25 -5.89 -10.74 -21.70
N ALA A 26 -5.63 -12.05 -21.82
CA ALA A 26 -4.48 -12.72 -21.22
C ALA A 26 -3.14 -12.12 -21.68
N GLU A 27 -3.02 -11.76 -22.96
CA GLU A 27 -1.80 -11.15 -23.51
C GLU A 27 -1.47 -9.79 -22.87
N ARG A 28 -2.47 -9.11 -22.32
CA ARG A 28 -2.36 -7.81 -21.68
C ARG A 28 -2.50 -7.89 -20.16
N TYR A 29 -2.34 -9.09 -19.58
CA TYR A 29 -2.53 -9.31 -18.15
C TYR A 29 -1.73 -8.31 -17.30
N GLU A 30 -0.43 -8.18 -17.56
CA GLU A 30 0.47 -7.27 -16.84
C GLU A 30 0.10 -5.80 -17.03
N GLU A 31 -0.24 -5.40 -18.26
CA GLU A 31 -0.68 -4.03 -18.56
C GLU A 31 -1.97 -3.68 -17.80
N ASN A 32 -2.95 -4.57 -17.88
CA ASN A 32 -4.23 -4.42 -17.19
C ASN A 32 -4.02 -4.37 -15.68
N GLN A 33 -3.17 -5.25 -15.12
CA GLN A 33 -2.86 -5.25 -13.70
C GLN A 33 -2.24 -3.92 -13.26
N ARG A 34 -1.29 -3.37 -14.03
CA ARG A 34 -0.67 -2.07 -13.74
C ARG A 34 -1.68 -0.92 -13.84
N GLU A 35 -2.53 -0.92 -14.85
CA GLU A 35 -3.57 0.11 -15.02
C GLU A 35 -4.58 0.08 -13.88
N ILE A 36 -5.03 -1.13 -13.49
CA ILE A 36 -5.91 -1.34 -12.35
C ILE A 36 -5.26 -0.80 -11.07
N GLN A 37 -4.01 -1.17 -10.80
CA GLN A 37 -3.29 -0.69 -9.61
C GLN A 37 -3.16 0.84 -9.60
N THR A 38 -2.82 1.43 -10.75
CA THR A 38 -2.69 2.88 -10.89
C THR A 38 -4.03 3.58 -10.60
N ALA A 39 -5.11 3.08 -11.17
CA ALA A 39 -6.45 3.63 -10.97
C ALA A 39 -6.88 3.54 -9.50
N LEU A 40 -6.59 2.43 -8.81
CA LEU A 40 -6.90 2.27 -7.39
C LEU A 40 -6.12 3.25 -6.51
N VAL A 41 -4.84 3.47 -6.80
CA VAL A 41 -4.03 4.48 -6.08
C VAL A 41 -4.59 5.88 -6.30
N GLN A 42 -4.98 6.22 -7.54
CA GLN A 42 -5.60 7.51 -7.85
C GLN A 42 -6.90 7.71 -7.07
N ILE A 43 -7.79 6.71 -7.06
CA ILE A 43 -9.04 6.76 -6.30
C ILE A 43 -8.77 6.96 -4.80
N CYS A 44 -7.78 6.26 -4.22
CA CYS A 44 -7.40 6.47 -2.83
C CYS A 44 -6.97 7.92 -2.57
N ASN A 45 -6.10 8.46 -3.42
CA ASN A 45 -5.62 9.84 -3.29
C ASN A 45 -6.75 10.87 -3.41
N GLU A 46 -7.63 10.71 -4.40
CA GLU A 46 -8.78 11.61 -4.63
C GLU A 46 -9.76 11.61 -3.46
N ASN A 47 -9.97 10.45 -2.84
CA ASN A 47 -10.88 10.28 -1.71
C ASN A 47 -10.18 10.48 -0.35
N LYS A 48 -8.92 10.93 -0.34
CA LYS A 48 -8.11 11.15 0.88
C LYS A 48 -7.98 9.88 1.75
N LEU A 49 -7.96 8.72 1.11
CA LEU A 49 -7.67 7.45 1.74
C LEU A 49 -6.16 7.26 1.80
N THR A 50 -5.63 7.11 3.02
CA THR A 50 -4.20 6.85 3.23
C THR A 50 -3.87 5.41 2.87
N ILE A 51 -2.92 5.23 1.95
CA ILE A 51 -2.31 3.92 1.68
C ILE A 51 -1.20 3.71 2.72
N PRO A 52 -1.36 2.76 3.67
CA PRO A 52 -0.40 2.58 4.74
C PRO A 52 0.90 1.96 4.21
N PHE A 53 2.03 2.63 4.49
CA PHE A 53 3.36 2.05 4.35
C PHE A 53 3.69 1.27 5.62
N SER A 54 4.38 0.13 5.51
CA SER A 54 4.83 -0.65 6.65
C SER A 54 5.77 0.20 7.51
N GLN A 55 5.26 0.72 8.62
CA GLN A 55 6.05 1.44 9.61
C GLN A 55 6.83 0.42 10.44
N LEU A 56 8.15 0.48 10.35
CA LEU A 56 9.05 -0.29 11.20
C LEU A 56 9.26 0.53 12.49
N SER A 57 8.63 0.12 13.59
CA SER A 57 8.85 0.74 14.89
C SER A 57 10.23 0.34 15.41
N ILE A 58 11.22 1.21 15.24
CA ILE A 58 12.55 1.03 15.83
C ILE A 58 12.47 1.47 17.29
N ASN A 59 12.52 0.51 18.23
CA ASN A 59 12.81 0.84 19.62
C ASN A 59 14.29 1.26 19.70
N MET A 60 14.53 2.57 19.77
CA MET A 60 15.83 3.09 20.16
C MET A 60 15.96 3.00 21.68
N ASP A 61 16.54 1.91 22.18
CA ASP A 61 17.02 1.86 23.56
C ASP A 61 18.12 2.91 23.71
N GLY A 62 17.78 3.98 24.42
CA GLY A 62 18.57 5.19 24.51
C GLY A 62 19.90 4.99 25.21
N ASN A 63 20.99 5.15 24.47
CA ASN A 63 22.23 5.69 25.01
C ASN A 63 22.87 6.65 24.00
N LEU A 64 22.20 7.79 23.80
CA LEU A 64 22.80 8.94 23.11
C LEU A 64 23.72 9.67 24.11
N SER A 65 25.01 9.35 24.09
CA SER A 65 26.03 10.24 24.62
C SER A 65 26.18 11.41 23.64
N THR A 66 25.66 12.57 24.04
CA THR A 66 25.86 13.85 23.36
C THR A 66 27.36 14.16 23.25
N GLN A 67 27.92 14.09 22.04
CA GLN A 67 29.11 14.87 21.69
C GLN A 67 28.66 16.06 20.85
N THR A 68 28.51 17.19 21.53
CA THR A 68 28.67 18.52 20.96
C THR A 68 30.10 18.69 20.45
N LYS A 69 30.27 19.00 19.17
CA LYS A 69 31.37 19.87 18.73
C LYS A 69 30.82 20.97 17.84
N SER A 70 31.03 22.18 18.35
CA SER A 70 30.78 23.48 17.76
C SER A 70 31.96 23.90 16.89
N ALA A 71 31.64 24.68 15.85
CA ALA A 71 32.51 25.48 14.97
C ALA A 71 33.43 24.73 14.00
#